data_AF-A0A238Z1Q8-F1
#
_entry.id   AF-A0A238Z1Q8-F1
#
_cell.length_a   1.000
_cell.length_b   1.000
_cell.length_c   1.000
_cell.angle_alpha   90.00
_cell.angle_beta   90.00
_cell.angle_gamma   90.00
#
_symmetry.space_group_name_H-M   'P 1'
#
loop_
_entity.id
_entity.type
_entity.pdbx_description
1 polymer ?
#
loop_
_entity_poly.entity_id
_entity_poly.type
_entity_poly.pdbx_seq_one_letter_code
_entity_poly.pdbx_strand_id
1 'polypeptide(L)'
;MTQFIRKEFHVEDADKTTVIRQDIQASRPAMPGQDILYVIGLTGSGKSAVVAHLAKELDRPAHALPLDGAEAALDAILAQGPAVVEVPHKLLGLEELRTRLNQTGRVLYLMAGVEAIAARLAAAPQEEPALRERLGRQRSAYEPWFMQTLHLLVMADGPLGQVQAEALERVRL
;
A
#
# COMPACT_ATOMS: atom_id res chain seq x y z
N MET A 1 -39.00 -26.84 14.07
CA MET A 1 -39.42 -25.83 13.09
C MET A 1 -38.16 -25.25 12.46
N THR A 2 -37.83 -25.65 11.24
CA THR A 2 -36.68 -25.15 10.49
C THR A 2 -37.15 -25.00 9.05
N GLN A 3 -37.51 -23.79 8.65
CA GLN A 3 -37.91 -23.49 7.28
C GLN A 3 -36.65 -23.30 6.44
N PHE A 4 -36.37 -24.25 5.55
CA PHE A 4 -35.41 -24.08 4.47
C PHE A 4 -36.14 -23.48 3.27
N ILE A 5 -35.75 -22.27 2.86
CA ILE A 5 -36.22 -21.67 1.61
C ILE A 5 -35.45 -22.32 0.47
N ARG A 6 -36.07 -23.29 -0.23
CA ARG A 6 -35.65 -23.69 -1.57
C ARG A 6 -36.19 -22.64 -2.54
N LYS A 7 -35.30 -21.79 -3.07
CA LYS A 7 -35.62 -20.88 -4.17
C LYS A 7 -35.06 -21.49 -5.45
N GLU A 8 -35.93 -22.12 -6.23
CA GLU A 8 -35.60 -22.61 -7.58
C GLU A 8 -35.66 -21.42 -8.55
N PHE A 9 -34.58 -21.20 -9.31
CA PHE A 9 -34.55 -20.25 -10.41
C PHE A 9 -34.59 -21.04 -11.71
N HIS A 10 -35.64 -20.84 -12.51
CA HIS A 10 -35.67 -21.29 -13.89
C HIS A 10 -34.82 -20.33 -14.72
N VAL A 11 -33.79 -20.85 -15.39
CA VAL A 11 -32.98 -20.13 -16.36
C VAL A 11 -33.55 -20.46 -17.74
N GLU A 12 -34.30 -19.53 -18.31
CA GLU A 12 -34.67 -19.52 -19.73
C GLU A 12 -33.48 -18.97 -20.53
N ASP A 13 -32.59 -19.86 -20.97
CA ASP A 13 -31.74 -19.75 -22.18
C ASP A 13 -30.57 -20.77 -22.07
N ALA A 14 -30.82 -22.00 -22.53
CA ALA A 14 -29.88 -23.13 -22.42
C ALA A 14 -28.69 -23.07 -23.41
N ASP A 15 -28.64 -22.10 -24.33
CA ASP A 15 -27.69 -22.08 -25.45
C ASP A 15 -26.68 -20.92 -25.45
N LYS A 16 -26.56 -20.15 -24.37
CA LYS A 16 -25.51 -19.12 -24.28
C LYS A 16 -24.19 -19.71 -23.79
N THR A 17 -23.41 -20.24 -24.73
CA THR A 17 -22.00 -20.58 -24.48
C THR A 17 -21.17 -19.31 -24.34
N THR A 18 -20.71 -19.02 -23.12
CA THR A 18 -19.74 -17.94 -22.89
C THR A 18 -18.36 -18.44 -23.27
N VAL A 19 -17.87 -18.04 -24.44
CA VAL A 19 -16.48 -18.25 -24.83
C VAL A 19 -15.62 -17.21 -24.13
N ILE A 20 -15.01 -17.57 -23.00
CA ILE A 20 -13.98 -16.75 -22.35
C ILE A 20 -12.70 -16.89 -23.19
N ARG A 21 -12.45 -15.92 -24.08
CA ARG A 21 -11.18 -15.83 -24.80
C ARG A 21 -10.10 -15.39 -23.81
N GLN A 22 -9.13 -16.26 -23.54
CA GLN A 22 -7.99 -15.99 -22.66
C GLN A 22 -7.00 -14.93 -23.20
N ASP A 23 -7.22 -14.43 -24.42
CA ASP A 23 -6.33 -13.46 -25.09
C ASP A 23 -6.79 -11.99 -24.96
N ILE A 24 -7.82 -11.71 -24.16
CA ILE A 24 -8.11 -10.33 -23.78
C ILE A 24 -7.14 -9.99 -22.64
N GLN A 25 -6.03 -9.34 -22.98
CA GLN A 25 -5.19 -8.64 -22.01
C GLN A 25 -6.13 -7.82 -21.13
N ALA A 26 -6.27 -8.21 -19.86
CA ALA A 26 -7.20 -7.57 -18.95
C ALA A 26 -6.92 -6.07 -19.00
N SER A 27 -7.84 -5.30 -19.59
CA SER A 27 -7.78 -3.85 -19.55
C SER A 27 -7.91 -3.48 -18.10
N ARG A 28 -6.76 -3.18 -17.48
CA ARG A 28 -6.71 -2.75 -16.10
C ARG A 28 -7.68 -1.58 -15.96
N PRO A 29 -8.54 -1.58 -14.93
CA PRO A 29 -9.31 -0.39 -14.62
C PRO A 29 -8.35 0.79 -14.62
N ALA A 30 -8.69 1.88 -15.31
CA ALA A 30 -7.90 3.10 -15.25
C ALA A 30 -7.87 3.52 -13.78
N MET A 31 -6.75 3.20 -13.10
CA MET A 31 -6.60 3.47 -11.69
C MET A 31 -6.61 4.99 -11.50
N PRO A 32 -7.45 5.52 -10.60
CA PRO A 32 -7.47 6.96 -10.32
C PRO A 32 -6.06 7.46 -9.93
N GLY A 33 -5.64 8.60 -10.47
CA GLY A 33 -4.43 9.31 -10.05
C GLY A 33 -3.09 8.65 -10.38
N GLN A 34 -2.81 8.34 -11.65
CA GLN A 34 -1.53 7.70 -12.07
C GLN A 34 -0.26 8.49 -11.71
N ASP A 35 -0.41 9.75 -11.33
CA ASP A 35 0.68 10.69 -11.14
C ASP A 35 1.23 10.68 -9.71
N ILE A 36 0.42 10.33 -8.72
CA ILE A 36 0.85 10.28 -7.31
C ILE A 36 1.01 8.83 -6.86
N LEU A 37 2.17 8.53 -6.29
CA LEU A 37 2.45 7.26 -5.63
C LEU A 37 2.69 7.47 -4.14
N TYR A 38 1.77 6.97 -3.32
CA TYR A 38 1.91 6.93 -1.87
C TYR A 38 2.62 5.67 -1.42
N VAL A 39 3.61 5.79 -0.55
CA VAL A 39 4.31 4.66 0.07
C VAL A 39 3.95 4.58 1.55
N ILE A 40 3.28 3.49 1.94
CA ILE A 40 2.81 3.24 3.30
C ILE A 40 3.56 2.05 3.93
N GLY A 41 3.52 1.99 5.26
CA GLY A 41 4.13 0.92 6.05
C GLY A 41 4.69 1.42 7.38
N LEU A 42 5.03 0.48 8.26
CA LEU A 42 5.56 0.80 9.59
C LEU A 42 6.90 1.55 9.52
N THR A 43 7.26 2.23 10.61
CA THR A 43 8.61 2.79 10.75
C THR A 43 9.64 1.65 10.71
N GLY A 44 10.74 1.84 9.97
CA GLY A 44 11.77 0.81 9.77
C GLY A 44 11.49 -0.19 8.64
N SER A 45 10.37 -0.08 7.91
CA SER A 45 10.11 -0.89 6.71
C SER A 45 10.91 -0.46 5.48
N GLY A 46 11.70 0.62 5.56
CA GLY A 46 12.52 1.12 4.45
C GLY A 46 11.83 2.14 3.54
N LYS A 47 10.66 2.67 3.92
CA LYS A 47 9.87 3.64 3.13
C LYS A 47 10.71 4.76 2.53
N SER A 48 11.47 5.48 3.34
CA SER A 48 12.23 6.66 2.87
C SER A 48 13.24 6.29 1.79
N ALA A 49 13.90 5.13 1.92
CA ALA A 49 14.86 4.65 0.92
C ALA A 49 14.16 4.16 -0.37
N VAL A 50 12.99 3.55 -0.24
CA VAL A 50 12.18 3.14 -1.41
C VAL A 50 11.59 4.37 -2.12
N VAL A 51 11.07 5.34 -1.38
CA VAL A 51 10.55 6.62 -1.93
C VAL A 51 11.64 7.35 -2.69
N ALA A 52 12.83 7.51 -2.10
CA ALA A 52 13.96 8.16 -2.77
C ALA A 52 14.37 7.41 -4.05
N HIS A 53 14.37 6.08 -4.03
CA HIS A 53 14.69 5.27 -5.20
C HIS A 53 13.63 5.42 -6.30
N LEU A 54 12.35 5.27 -5.97
CA LEU A 54 11.24 5.38 -6.92
C LEU A 54 11.17 6.79 -7.52
N ALA A 55 11.33 7.83 -6.71
CA ALA A 55 11.38 9.21 -7.16
C ALA A 55 12.45 9.42 -8.23
N LYS A 56 13.66 8.90 -7.99
CA LYS A 56 14.76 8.94 -8.96
C LYS A 56 14.45 8.16 -10.24
N GLU A 57 13.95 6.93 -10.12
CA GLU A 57 13.71 6.02 -11.26
C GLU A 57 12.47 6.40 -12.11
N LEU A 58 11.59 7.22 -11.56
CA LEU A 58 10.38 7.72 -12.22
C LEU A 58 10.50 9.18 -12.65
N ASP A 59 11.62 9.83 -12.34
CA ASP A 59 11.85 11.27 -12.55
C ASP A 59 10.73 12.14 -11.91
N ARG A 60 10.45 11.88 -10.63
CA ARG A 60 9.40 12.57 -9.85
C ARG A 60 9.97 13.11 -8.54
N PRO A 61 9.44 14.22 -8.01
CA PRO A 61 9.82 14.70 -6.68
C PRO A 61 9.41 13.71 -5.58
N ALA A 62 10.26 13.60 -4.56
CA ALA A 62 9.99 12.86 -3.34
C ALA A 62 9.48 13.81 -2.25
N HIS A 63 8.38 13.45 -1.59
CA HIS A 63 7.86 14.18 -0.43
C HIS A 63 7.60 13.23 0.73
N ALA A 64 7.49 13.78 1.94
CA ALA A 64 6.99 13.07 3.11
C ALA A 64 5.86 13.91 3.73
N LEU A 65 4.74 13.27 4.06
CA LEU A 65 3.66 13.96 4.75
C LEU A 65 4.07 14.21 6.22
N PRO A 66 3.92 15.45 6.73
CA PRO A 66 4.10 15.72 8.15
C PRO A 66 2.95 15.10 8.95
N LEU A 67 3.18 14.84 10.25
CA LEU A 67 2.09 14.40 11.14
C LEU A 67 1.08 15.52 11.37
N ASP A 68 1.57 16.74 11.56
CA ASP A 68 0.76 17.93 11.74
C ASP A 68 0.56 18.63 10.39
N GLY A 69 -0.67 19.01 10.05
CA GLY A 69 -0.97 19.70 8.79
C GLY A 69 -0.88 18.81 7.54
N ALA A 70 -1.01 17.49 7.69
CA ALA A 70 -0.91 16.52 6.60
C ALA A 70 -1.82 16.84 5.40
N GLU A 71 -3.04 17.31 5.64
CA GLU A 71 -4.00 17.66 4.58
C GLU A 71 -3.50 18.81 3.71
N ALA A 72 -3.07 19.92 4.33
CA ALA A 72 -2.56 21.07 3.61
C ALA A 72 -1.27 20.74 2.84
N ALA A 73 -0.41 19.90 3.41
CA ALA A 73 0.78 19.40 2.72
C ALA A 73 0.40 18.53 1.51
N LEU A 74 -0.60 17.67 1.64
CA LEU A 74 -1.10 16.85 0.54
C LEU A 74 -1.70 17.71 -0.58
N ASP A 75 -2.49 18.73 -0.24
CA ASP A 75 -3.02 19.72 -1.20
C ASP A 75 -1.89 20.39 -1.99
N ALA A 76 -0.85 20.84 -1.30
CA ALA A 76 0.29 21.49 -1.93
C ALA A 76 1.07 20.55 -2.87
N ILE A 77 1.18 19.26 -2.53
CA ILE A 77 1.82 18.24 -3.39
C ILE A 77 0.96 17.99 -4.62
N LEU A 78 -0.35 17.80 -4.44
CA LEU A 78 -1.29 17.54 -5.54
C LEU A 78 -1.32 18.68 -6.56
N ALA A 79 -1.19 19.93 -6.10
CA ALA A 79 -1.12 21.10 -6.97
C ALA A 79 0.16 21.18 -7.82
N GLN A 80 1.24 20.49 -7.44
CA GLN A 80 2.52 20.48 -8.15
C GLN A 80 2.60 19.41 -9.26
N GLY A 81 1.69 18.43 -9.24
CA GLY A 81 1.63 17.35 -10.22
C GLY A 81 2.25 16.03 -9.72
N PRO A 82 2.79 15.19 -10.62
CA PRO A 82 3.24 13.84 -10.27
C PRO A 82 4.31 13.81 -9.17
N ALA A 83 4.20 12.88 -8.22
CA ALA A 83 5.07 12.79 -7.06
C ALA A 83 5.13 11.39 -6.45
N VAL A 84 6.18 11.10 -5.67
CA VAL A 84 6.26 9.94 -4.77
C VAL A 84 6.26 10.43 -3.33
N VAL A 85 5.32 9.93 -2.52
CA VAL A 85 5.01 10.50 -1.21
C VAL A 85 5.12 9.43 -0.13
N GLU A 86 6.02 9.64 0.83
CA GLU A 86 6.04 8.85 2.07
C GLU A 86 4.87 9.26 2.97
N VAL A 87 4.09 8.27 3.42
CA VAL A 87 2.99 8.49 4.35
C VAL A 87 3.34 7.85 5.71
N PRO A 88 3.45 8.65 6.79
CA PRO A 88 3.59 8.11 8.14
C PRO A 88 2.41 7.21 8.52
N HIS A 89 2.69 6.00 9.02
CA HIS A 89 1.65 5.03 9.38
C HIS A 89 0.59 5.59 10.34
N LYS A 90 0.98 6.46 11.28
CA LYS A 90 0.07 7.12 12.23
C LYS A 90 -1.09 7.85 11.56
N LEU A 91 -0.87 8.41 10.37
CA LEU A 91 -1.89 9.14 9.63
C LEU A 91 -2.97 8.21 9.05
N LEU A 92 -2.68 6.92 8.84
CA LEU A 92 -3.67 5.98 8.32
C LEU A 92 -4.75 5.61 9.33
N GLY A 93 -4.66 6.06 10.59
CA GLY A 93 -5.80 5.99 11.51
C GLY A 93 -6.98 6.88 11.04
N LEU A 94 -6.70 7.93 10.25
CA LEU A 94 -7.69 8.88 9.75
C LEU A 94 -8.37 8.34 8.49
N GLU A 95 -9.69 8.17 8.52
CA GLU A 95 -10.45 7.60 7.41
C GLU A 95 -10.52 8.52 6.21
N GLU A 96 -10.65 9.83 6.47
CA GLU A 96 -10.69 10.87 5.46
C GLU A 96 -9.40 10.87 4.65
N LEU A 97 -8.26 10.73 5.31
CA LEU A 97 -6.98 10.62 4.62
C LEU A 97 -6.91 9.34 3.79
N ARG A 98 -7.27 8.16 4.33
CA ARG A 98 -7.25 6.91 3.56
C ARG A 98 -8.10 7.01 2.29
N THR A 99 -9.30 7.55 2.41
CA THR A 99 -10.21 7.82 1.29
C THR A 99 -9.54 8.73 0.27
N ARG A 100 -8.90 9.80 0.73
CA ARG A 100 -8.23 10.77 -0.13
C ARG A 100 -7.02 10.19 -0.86
N LEU A 101 -6.20 9.36 -0.20
CA LEU A 101 -5.09 8.64 -0.84
C LEU A 101 -5.61 7.76 -1.97
N ASN A 102 -6.71 7.03 -1.73
CA ASN A 102 -7.32 6.15 -2.74
C ASN A 102 -7.94 6.89 -3.93
N GLN A 103 -8.40 8.12 -3.74
CA GLN A 103 -8.99 8.93 -4.81
C GLN A 103 -7.96 9.66 -5.67
N THR A 104 -6.79 9.94 -5.11
CA THR A 104 -5.80 10.86 -5.72
C THR A 104 -4.54 10.16 -6.22
N GLY A 105 -4.33 8.88 -5.88
CA GLY A 105 -3.18 8.16 -6.39
C GLY A 105 -3.15 6.67 -6.07
N ARG A 106 -2.03 6.04 -6.46
CA ARG A 106 -1.74 4.63 -6.14
C ARG A 106 -1.04 4.55 -4.78
N VAL A 107 -1.27 3.45 -4.08
CA VAL A 107 -0.77 3.24 -2.71
C VAL A 107 0.00 1.94 -2.69
N LEU A 108 1.31 2.04 -2.44
CA LEU A 108 2.23 0.93 -2.29
C LEU A 108 2.48 0.66 -0.81
N TYR A 109 2.08 -0.52 -0.34
CA TYR A 109 2.39 -0.99 1.01
C TYR A 109 3.69 -1.80 1.03
N LEU A 110 4.65 -1.33 1.83
CA LEU A 110 5.86 -2.08 2.19
C LEU A 110 5.58 -2.92 3.43
N MET A 111 5.28 -4.19 3.21
CA MET A 111 4.98 -5.16 4.26
C MET A 111 6.28 -5.77 4.80
N ALA A 112 6.68 -5.38 6.01
CA ALA A 112 7.81 -6.00 6.70
C ALA A 112 7.34 -6.69 7.99
N GLY A 113 7.88 -7.87 8.24
CA GLY A 113 7.77 -8.61 9.46
C GLY A 113 8.42 -7.88 10.63
N VAL A 114 7.89 -8.15 11.83
CA VAL A 114 8.34 -7.55 13.08
C VAL A 114 9.82 -7.83 13.33
N GLU A 115 10.27 -9.05 13.04
CA GLU A 115 11.67 -9.45 13.21
C GLU A 115 12.62 -8.62 12.31
N ALA A 116 12.27 -8.46 11.03
CA ALA A 116 13.08 -7.70 10.09
C ALA A 116 13.15 -6.22 10.48
N ILE A 117 12.04 -5.62 10.94
CA ILE A 117 12.02 -4.25 11.42
C ILE A 117 12.83 -4.11 12.72
N ALA A 118 12.66 -5.04 13.67
CA ALA A 118 13.38 -5.01 14.94
C ALA A 118 14.90 -5.08 14.72
N ALA A 119 15.37 -5.99 13.86
CA ALA A 119 16.78 -6.11 13.51
C ALA A 119 17.37 -4.84 12.87
N ARG A 120 16.55 -4.05 12.15
CA ARG A 120 16.99 -2.77 11.55
C ARG A 120 17.00 -1.61 12.53
N LEU A 121 16.14 -1.64 13.54
CA LEU A 121 15.95 -0.53 14.47
C LEU A 121 16.71 -0.71 15.79
N ALA A 122 17.04 -1.94 16.18
CA ALA A 122 17.76 -2.22 17.42
C ALA A 122 19.17 -1.63 17.37
N ALA A 123 19.49 -0.74 18.32
CA ALA A 123 20.86 -0.26 18.49
C ALA A 123 21.75 -1.30 19.16
N ALA A 124 21.15 -2.20 19.95
CA ALA A 124 21.83 -3.31 20.61
C ALA A 124 20.91 -4.55 20.72
N PRO A 125 21.47 -5.78 20.77
CA PRO A 125 20.67 -7.02 20.80
C PRO A 125 19.67 -7.09 21.96
N GLN A 126 20.03 -6.53 23.12
CA GLN A 126 19.16 -6.50 24.31
C GLN A 126 17.88 -5.67 24.13
N GLU A 127 17.81 -4.76 23.16
CA GLU A 127 16.61 -3.96 22.89
C GLU A 127 15.58 -4.71 22.03
N GLU A 128 16.02 -5.75 21.30
CA GLU A 128 15.17 -6.45 20.33
C GLU A 128 13.87 -7.00 20.93
N PRO A 129 13.84 -7.66 22.11
CA PRO A 129 12.59 -8.22 22.63
C PRO A 129 11.51 -7.15 22.87
N ALA A 130 11.88 -6.03 23.48
CA ALA A 130 10.98 -4.92 23.74
C ALA A 130 10.52 -4.24 22.43
N LEU A 131 11.44 -4.11 21.46
CA LEU A 131 11.11 -3.60 20.13
C LEU A 131 10.13 -4.52 19.40
N ARG A 132 10.35 -5.83 19.41
CA ARG A 132 9.44 -6.81 18.78
C ARG A 132 8.05 -6.74 19.38
N GLU A 133 7.92 -6.69 20.71
CA GLU A 133 6.62 -6.58 21.36
C GLU A 133 5.88 -5.28 20.98
N ARG A 134 6.59 -4.15 20.94
CA ARG A 134 6.02 -2.87 20.53
C ARG A 134 5.61 -2.87 19.05
N LEU A 135 6.47 -3.37 18.17
CA LEU A 135 6.23 -3.47 16.73
C LEU A 135 5.09 -4.45 16.41
N GLY A 136 4.98 -5.56 17.16
CA GLY A 136 3.87 -6.49 17.06
C GLY A 136 2.54 -5.80 17.33
N ARG A 137 2.45 -5.05 18.44
CA ARG A 137 1.26 -4.25 18.76
C ARG A 137 0.94 -3.21 17.69
N GLN A 138 1.95 -2.49 17.20
CA GLN A 138 1.76 -1.52 16.12
C GLN A 138 1.29 -2.19 14.83
N ARG A 139 1.88 -3.31 14.44
CA ARG A 139 1.45 -4.05 13.25
C ARG A 139 0.00 -4.48 13.38
N SER A 140 -0.39 -5.13 14.47
CA SER A 140 -1.78 -5.55 14.67
C SER A 140 -2.77 -4.39 14.64
N ALA A 141 -2.39 -3.21 15.15
CA ALA A 141 -3.25 -2.03 15.14
C ALA A 141 -3.41 -1.41 13.73
N TYR A 142 -2.33 -1.34 12.95
CA TYR A 142 -2.31 -0.60 11.68
C TYR A 142 -2.48 -1.49 10.43
N GLU A 143 -2.23 -2.80 10.53
CA GLU A 143 -2.34 -3.74 9.40
C GLU A 143 -3.71 -3.73 8.71
N PRO A 144 -4.85 -3.67 9.41
CA PRO A 144 -6.15 -3.52 8.76
C PRO A 144 -6.23 -2.28 7.88
N TRP A 145 -5.68 -1.15 8.34
CA TRP A 145 -5.67 0.10 7.59
C TRP A 145 -4.72 0.04 6.40
N PHE A 146 -3.56 -0.60 6.53
CA PHE A 146 -2.67 -0.86 5.39
C PHE A 146 -3.39 -1.68 4.32
N MET A 147 -4.05 -2.77 4.71
CA MET A 147 -4.78 -3.68 3.80
C MET A 147 -5.95 -3.00 3.08
N GLN A 148 -6.68 -2.13 3.77
CA GLN A 148 -7.81 -1.38 3.19
C GLN A 148 -7.38 -0.27 2.23
N THR A 149 -6.14 0.22 2.35
CA THR A 149 -5.66 1.37 1.57
C THR A 149 -4.75 0.96 0.42
N LEU A 150 -4.15 -0.23 0.45
CA LEU A 150 -3.15 -0.62 -0.54
C LEU A 150 -3.78 -0.90 -1.92
N HIS A 151 -3.03 -0.52 -2.95
CA HIS A 151 -3.24 -0.95 -4.33
C HIS A 151 -2.14 -1.92 -4.78
N LEU A 152 -0.94 -1.78 -4.21
CA LEU A 152 0.23 -2.59 -4.46
C LEU A 152 0.82 -3.02 -3.12
N LEU A 153 1.41 -4.21 -3.09
CA LEU A 153 2.10 -4.75 -1.92
C LEU A 153 3.48 -5.24 -2.32
N VAL A 154 4.50 -4.93 -1.53
CA VAL A 154 5.86 -5.45 -1.67
C VAL A 154 6.32 -5.99 -0.32
N MET A 155 6.94 -7.16 -0.34
CA MET A 155 7.56 -7.73 0.86
C MET A 155 8.87 -7.00 1.14
N ALA A 156 8.97 -6.39 2.31
CA ALA A 156 10.06 -5.52 2.71
C ALA A 156 10.97 -6.17 3.78
N ASP A 157 10.99 -7.51 3.86
CA ASP A 157 11.86 -8.29 4.77
C ASP A 157 13.27 -8.48 4.23
N GLY A 158 13.41 -8.49 2.90
CA GLY A 158 14.68 -8.74 2.23
C GLY A 158 15.69 -7.58 2.29
N PRO A 159 16.86 -7.76 1.65
CA PRO A 159 17.85 -6.70 1.45
C PRO A 159 17.24 -5.51 0.71
N LEU A 160 17.61 -4.29 1.13
CA LEU A 160 17.02 -3.05 0.61
C LEU A 160 17.03 -2.93 -0.92
N GLY A 161 18.13 -3.33 -1.57
CA GLY A 161 18.25 -3.27 -3.04
C GLY A 161 17.24 -4.17 -3.77
N GLN A 162 16.90 -5.33 -3.19
CA GLN A 162 15.89 -6.22 -3.77
C GLN A 162 14.48 -5.65 -3.59
N VAL A 163 14.19 -5.09 -2.41
CA VAL A 163 12.92 -4.43 -2.11
C VAL A 163 12.70 -3.23 -3.04
N GLN A 164 13.75 -2.44 -3.29
CA GLN A 164 13.73 -1.31 -4.22
C GLN A 164 13.43 -1.76 -5.67
N ALA A 165 14.08 -2.82 -6.14
CA ALA A 165 13.84 -3.37 -7.47
C ALA A 165 12.41 -3.91 -7.62
N GLU A 166 11.91 -4.68 -6.65
CA GLU A 166 10.55 -5.21 -6.67
C GLU A 166 9.50 -4.07 -6.63
N ALA A 167 9.73 -3.05 -5.80
CA ALA A 167 8.85 -1.88 -5.75
C ALA A 167 8.77 -1.15 -7.10
N LEU A 168 9.90 -0.97 -7.78
CA LEU A 168 9.93 -0.33 -9.10
C LEU A 168 9.19 -1.16 -10.14
N GLU A 169 9.40 -2.48 -10.14
CA GLU A 169 8.68 -3.40 -11.03
C GLU A 169 7.17 -3.30 -10.82
N ARG A 170 6.69 -3.40 -9.58
CA ARG A 170 5.25 -3.34 -9.26
C ARG A 170 4.60 -2.01 -9.62
N VAL A 171 5.34 -0.91 -9.56
CA VAL A 171 4.84 0.42 -9.93
C VAL A 171 4.75 0.57 -11.44
N ARG A 172 5.71 0.01 -12.20
CA ARG A 172 5.74 0.08 -13.67
C ARG A 172 4.76 -0.88 -14.33
N LEU A 173 4.45 -2.00 -13.67
CA LEU A 173 3.39 -2.91 -14.09
C LEU A 173 2.05 -2.20 -14.07
#